data_AF-A0A454WD65-F1
#
_entry.id   AF-A0A454WD65-F1
#
_cell.length_a   1.000
_cell.length_b   1.000
_cell.length_c   1.000
_cell.angle_alpha   90.00
_cell.angle_beta   90.00
_cell.angle_gamma   90.00
#
_symmetry.space_group_name_H-M   'P 1'
#
loop_
_entity.id
_entity.type
_entity.pdbx_description
1 polymer ?
#
loop_
_entity_poly.entity_id
_entity_poly.type
_entity_poly.pdbx_seq_one_letter_code
_entity_poly.pdbx_strand_id
1 'polypeptide(L)'
;MTITTRVVNTGQMRPHAPGGLLFVALGLILVAAGYIWRGRVLRPLSVKRAQAAGVRDRSRNLLRSADMAIAEARRRAAHDEPAIVTVGDVTRVARRHYGYLVVEREEAAAALRRRYEASDCWADCVTDAFN
;
A
#
# COMPACT_ATOMS: atom_id res chain seq x y z
N MET A 1 17.71 -81.77 29.49
CA MET A 1 17.49 -80.40 30.02
C MET A 1 16.92 -79.55 28.91
N THR A 2 15.61 -79.35 28.89
CA THR A 2 14.89 -78.56 27.87
C THR A 2 14.57 -77.18 28.47
N ILE A 3 15.20 -76.15 27.92
CA ILE A 3 15.05 -74.76 28.35
C ILE A 3 13.74 -74.23 27.76
N THR A 4 12.76 -73.98 28.61
CA THR A 4 11.50 -73.32 28.24
C THR A 4 11.70 -71.81 28.21
N THR A 5 11.83 -71.24 27.01
CA THR A 5 11.82 -69.79 26.83
C THR A 5 10.39 -69.27 27.03
N ARG A 6 10.12 -68.61 28.16
CA ARG A 6 8.92 -67.78 28.32
C ARG A 6 9.04 -66.57 27.40
N VAL A 7 8.20 -66.54 26.36
CA VAL A 7 7.97 -65.34 25.56
C VAL A 7 7.21 -64.33 26.43
N VAL A 8 7.89 -63.25 26.83
CA VAL A 8 7.26 -62.09 27.46
C VAL A 8 6.50 -61.35 26.37
N ASN A 9 5.17 -61.45 26.41
CA ASN A 9 4.26 -60.71 25.56
C ASN A 9 4.32 -59.23 25.96
N THR A 10 5.09 -58.43 25.21
CA THR A 10 5.13 -56.98 25.37
C THR A 10 3.74 -56.43 25.08
N GLY A 11 3.11 -55.88 26.11
CA GLY A 11 1.79 -55.28 26.07
C GLY A 11 1.61 -54.40 24.83
N GLN A 12 0.73 -54.89 23.96
CA GLN A 12 0.06 -54.19 22.88
C GLN A 12 -0.26 -52.75 23.30
N MET A 13 0.29 -51.76 22.60
CA MET A 13 -0.21 -50.39 22.67
C MET A 13 -1.68 -50.44 22.24
N ARG A 14 -2.58 -50.25 23.21
CA ARG A 14 -4.02 -50.17 22.96
C ARG A 14 -4.28 -49.07 21.93
N PRO A 15 -5.02 -49.34 20.84
CA PRO A 15 -5.44 -48.28 19.94
C PRO A 15 -6.31 -47.31 20.75
N HIS A 16 -5.89 -46.05 20.80
CA HIS A 16 -6.66 -44.99 21.44
C HIS A 16 -8.11 -45.02 20.92
N ALA A 17 -9.07 -44.94 21.84
CA ALA A 17 -10.49 -45.01 21.54
C ALA A 17 -10.81 -44.08 20.34
N PRO A 18 -11.44 -44.59 19.27
CA PRO A 18 -11.63 -43.85 18.02
C PRO A 18 -12.37 -42.50 18.24
N GLY A 19 -13.18 -42.40 19.29
CA GLY A 19 -13.83 -41.15 19.70
C GLY A 19 -12.86 -40.03 20.08
N GLY A 20 -11.76 -40.33 20.79
CA GLY A 20 -10.81 -39.29 21.23
C GLY A 20 -10.08 -38.64 20.05
N LEU A 21 -9.72 -39.44 19.04
CA LEU A 21 -9.09 -38.93 17.82
C LEU A 21 -10.05 -38.02 17.03
N LEU A 22 -11.33 -38.39 16.97
CA LEU A 22 -12.36 -37.59 16.29
C LEU A 22 -12.57 -36.23 16.95
N PHE A 23 -12.57 -36.14 18.29
CA PHE A 23 -12.67 -34.87 19.00
C PHE A 23 -11.47 -33.94 18.72
N VAL A 24 -10.25 -34.49 18.72
CA VAL A 24 -9.05 -33.72 18.40
C VAL A 24 -9.07 -33.24 16.96
N ALA A 25 -9.44 -34.11 16.01
CA ALA A 25 -9.56 -33.74 14.61
C ALA A 25 -10.62 -32.66 14.39
N LEU A 26 -11.78 -32.76 15.05
CA LEU A 26 -12.85 -31.76 14.98
C LEU A 26 -12.38 -30.41 15.56
N GLY A 27 -11.69 -30.43 16.69
CA GLY A 27 -11.12 -29.23 17.30
C GLY A 27 -10.12 -28.54 16.37
N LEU A 28 -9.24 -29.31 15.72
CA LEU A 28 -8.28 -28.77 14.75
C LEU A 28 -8.96 -28.16 13.53
N ILE A 29 -10.01 -28.80 13.00
CA ILE A 29 -10.79 -28.27 11.88
C ILE A 29 -11.45 -26.94 12.25
N LEU A 30 -12.05 -26.86 13.44
CA LEU A 30 -12.69 -25.64 13.93
C LEU A 30 -11.69 -24.50 14.14
N VAL A 31 -10.51 -24.79 14.69
CA VAL A 31 -9.42 -23.82 14.86
C VAL A 31 -8.95 -23.32 13.50
N ALA A 32 -8.69 -24.22 12.55
CA ALA A 32 -8.27 -23.86 11.20
C ALA A 32 -9.33 -23.03 10.47
N ALA A 33 -10.60 -23.41 10.56
CA ALA A 33 -11.72 -22.66 10.01
C ALA A 33 -11.83 -21.25 10.64
N GLY A 34 -11.66 -21.14 11.96
CA GLY A 34 -11.62 -19.86 12.67
C GLY A 34 -10.47 -18.96 12.22
N TYR A 35 -9.27 -19.52 12.02
CA TYR A 35 -8.13 -18.78 11.47
C TYR A 35 -8.38 -18.31 10.04
N ILE A 36 -8.95 -19.16 9.18
CA ILE A 36 -9.28 -18.82 7.79
C ILE A 36 -10.36 -17.75 7.74
N TRP A 37 -11.41 -17.86 8.56
CA TRP A 37 -12.48 -16.86 8.63
C TRP A 37 -11.98 -15.53 9.19
N ARG A 38 -11.20 -15.54 10.28
CA ARG A 38 -10.60 -14.32 10.83
C ARG A 38 -9.64 -13.66 9.85
N GLY A 39 -8.84 -14.45 9.13
CA GLY A 39 -7.95 -13.98 8.06
C GLY A 39 -8.72 -13.40 6.87
N ARG A 40 -9.83 -14.03 6.47
CA ARG A 40 -10.70 -13.58 5.35
C ARG A 40 -11.57 -12.38 5.72
N VAL A 41 -11.92 -12.16 6.99
CA VAL A 41 -12.65 -10.96 7.45
C VAL A 41 -11.70 -9.76 7.61
N LEU A 42 -10.44 -9.98 8.03
CA LEU A 42 -9.44 -8.92 8.18
C LEU A 42 -8.75 -8.53 6.85
N ARG A 43 -8.59 -9.47 5.91
CA ARG A 43 -8.02 -9.21 4.57
C ARG A 43 -8.72 -8.09 3.78
N PRO A 44 -10.06 -8.04 3.64
CA PRO A 44 -10.70 -7.02 2.81
C PRO A 44 -10.50 -5.61 3.37
N LEU A 45 -10.39 -5.45 4.69
CA LEU A 45 -10.08 -4.17 5.32
C LEU A 45 -8.63 -3.78 5.10
N SER A 46 -7.68 -4.72 5.15
CA SER A 46 -6.25 -4.43 4.91
C SER A 46 -5.98 -3.99 3.47
N VAL A 47 -6.60 -4.64 2.47
CA VAL A 47 -6.40 -4.29 1.05
C VAL A 47 -7.08 -2.98 0.72
N LYS A 48 -8.33 -2.77 1.16
CA LYS A 48 -9.02 -1.48 0.95
C LYS A 48 -8.33 -0.33 1.68
N ARG A 49 -7.78 -0.55 2.88
CA ARG A 49 -6.98 0.47 3.59
C ARG A 49 -5.64 0.72 2.92
N ALA A 50 -4.95 -0.31 2.44
CA ALA A 50 -3.71 -0.14 1.68
C ALA A 50 -3.95 0.61 0.37
N GLN A 51 -5.04 0.32 -0.33
CA GLN A 51 -5.43 1.02 -1.55
C GLN A 51 -5.84 2.47 -1.25
N ALA A 52 -6.62 2.71 -0.19
CA ALA A 52 -6.99 4.05 0.23
C ALA A 52 -5.78 4.88 0.70
N ALA A 53 -4.81 4.24 1.37
CA ALA A 53 -3.54 4.86 1.73
C ALA A 53 -2.73 5.20 0.47
N GLY A 54 -2.64 4.27 -0.48
CA GLY A 54 -1.95 4.49 -1.75
C GLY A 54 -2.51 5.65 -2.57
N VAL A 55 -3.85 5.80 -2.62
CA VAL A 55 -4.49 6.95 -3.31
C VAL A 55 -4.18 8.27 -2.60
N ARG A 56 -4.16 8.29 -1.26
CA ARG A 56 -3.80 9.49 -0.48
C ARG A 56 -2.33 9.85 -0.62
N ASP A 57 -1.45 8.86 -0.62
CA ASP A 57 -0.02 9.10 -0.81
C ASP A 57 0.25 9.55 -2.24
N ARG A 58 -0.46 9.02 -3.24
CA ARG A 58 -0.40 9.49 -4.62
C ARG A 58 -0.78 10.96 -4.73
N SER A 59 -1.91 11.37 -4.16
CA SER A 59 -2.34 12.77 -4.21
C SER A 59 -1.41 13.70 -3.44
N ARG A 60 -0.88 13.28 -2.28
CA ARG A 60 0.13 14.04 -1.54
C ARG A 60 1.44 14.21 -2.32
N ASN A 61 1.90 13.15 -2.97
CA ASN A 61 3.11 13.19 -3.78
C ASN A 61 2.93 14.09 -5.01
N LEU A 62 1.74 14.13 -5.61
CA LEU A 62 1.42 15.07 -6.69
C LEU A 62 1.43 16.52 -6.21
N LEU A 63 0.84 16.81 -5.05
CA LEU A 63 0.90 18.16 -4.45
C LEU A 63 2.35 18.58 -4.16
N ARG A 64 3.15 17.68 -3.59
CA ARG A 64 4.58 17.94 -3.33
C ARG A 64 5.38 18.10 -4.62
N SER A 65 5.02 17.39 -5.68
CA SER A 65 5.62 17.58 -7.01
C SER A 65 5.29 18.97 -7.58
N ALA A 66 4.07 19.47 -7.38
CA ALA A 66 3.69 20.81 -7.77
C ALA A 66 4.48 21.88 -7.00
N ASP A 67 4.67 21.72 -5.69
CA ASP A 67 5.50 22.64 -4.89
C ASP A 67 6.95 22.69 -5.37
N MET A 68 7.53 21.52 -5.66
CA MET A 68 8.89 21.44 -6.18
C MET A 68 8.99 22.11 -7.55
N ALA A 69 8.00 21.93 -8.42
CA ALA A 69 7.95 22.57 -9.72
C ALA A 69 7.85 24.11 -9.60
N ILE A 70 6.99 24.62 -8.71
CA ILE A 70 6.86 26.06 -8.43
C ILE A 70 8.19 26.62 -7.88
N ALA A 71 8.77 25.97 -6.88
CA ALA A 71 10.03 26.40 -6.28
C ALA A 71 11.18 26.38 -7.30
N GLU A 72 11.20 25.39 -8.20
CA GLU A 72 12.21 25.31 -9.23
C GLU A 72 12.02 26.35 -10.33
N ALA A 73 10.77 26.66 -10.71
CA ALA A 73 10.49 27.75 -11.62
C ALA A 73 10.91 29.10 -11.03
N ARG A 74 10.58 29.36 -9.75
CA ARG A 74 11.04 30.57 -9.04
C ARG A 74 12.56 30.68 -8.95
N ARG A 75 13.26 29.56 -8.79
CA ARG A 75 14.74 29.53 -8.81
C ARG A 75 15.33 29.81 -10.19
N ARG A 76 14.62 29.44 -11.27
CA ARG A 76 15.07 29.69 -12.65
C ARG A 76 14.68 31.07 -13.14
N ALA A 77 13.61 31.65 -12.60
CA ALA A 77 13.17 33.00 -12.94
C ALA A 77 14.25 34.02 -12.54
N ALA A 78 14.52 34.97 -13.44
CA ALA A 78 15.33 36.13 -13.10
C ALA A 78 14.59 37.00 -12.07
N HIS A 79 15.32 37.88 -11.36
CA HIS A 79 14.78 38.66 -10.23
C HIS A 79 13.54 39.52 -10.56
N ASP A 80 13.29 39.82 -11.84
CA ASP A 80 12.16 40.63 -12.32
C ASP A 80 11.29 39.93 -13.39
N GLU A 81 11.49 38.62 -13.65
CA GLU A 81 10.67 37.87 -14.60
C GLU A 81 9.65 36.97 -13.86
N PRO A 82 8.40 36.86 -14.34
CA PRO A 82 7.43 35.97 -13.74
C PRO A 82 7.84 34.51 -13.92
N ALA A 83 7.70 33.71 -12.87
CA ALA A 83 8.04 32.29 -12.89
C ALA A 83 7.01 31.50 -13.72
N ILE A 84 7.45 30.92 -14.84
CA ILE A 84 6.58 30.08 -15.69
C ILE A 84 6.57 28.64 -15.14
N VAL A 85 5.40 28.16 -14.73
CA VAL A 85 5.20 26.80 -14.20
C VAL A 85 4.15 26.07 -15.04
N THR A 86 4.57 24.97 -15.68
CA THR A 86 3.66 24.17 -16.51
C THR A 86 3.20 22.89 -15.83
N VAL A 87 2.05 22.34 -16.26
CA VAL A 87 1.60 20.99 -15.90
C VAL A 87 2.65 19.94 -16.32
N GLY A 88 3.35 20.20 -17.43
CA GLY A 88 4.52 19.42 -17.87
C GLY A 88 5.65 19.37 -16.84
N ASP A 89 5.92 20.46 -16.14
CA ASP A 89 6.93 20.50 -15.08
C ASP A 89 6.53 19.64 -13.89
N VAL A 90 5.26 19.70 -13.48
CA VAL A 90 4.72 18.89 -12.38
C VAL A 90 4.80 17.40 -12.71
N THR A 91 4.38 17.00 -13.91
CA THR A 91 4.47 15.60 -14.37
C THR A 91 5.92 15.12 -14.46
N ARG A 92 6.84 15.97 -14.92
CA ARG A 92 8.28 15.67 -14.98
C ARG A 92 8.88 15.46 -13.60
N VAL A 93 8.55 16.33 -12.63
CA VAL A 93 8.98 16.20 -11.23
C VAL A 93 8.38 14.93 -10.60
N ALA A 94 7.10 14.66 -10.85
CA ALA A 94 6.39 13.48 -10.38
C ALA A 94 7.06 12.18 -10.87
N ARG A 95 7.44 12.14 -12.16
CA ARG A 95 8.17 11.01 -12.75
C ARG A 95 9.57 10.85 -12.16
N ARG A 96 10.32 11.96 -12.01
CA ARG A 96 11.72 11.94 -11.56
C ARG A 96 11.86 11.58 -10.08
N HIS A 97 11.00 12.12 -9.22
CA HIS A 97 11.14 11.99 -7.76
C HIS A 97 10.28 10.88 -7.14
N TYR A 98 9.18 10.50 -7.79
CA TYR A 98 8.24 9.50 -7.25
C TYR A 98 8.03 8.29 -8.17
N GLY A 99 8.70 8.25 -9.33
CA GLY A 99 8.64 7.10 -10.24
C GLY A 99 7.30 6.90 -10.94
N TYR A 100 6.42 7.90 -10.97
CA TYR A 100 5.14 7.79 -11.68
C TYR A 100 5.36 7.75 -13.20
N LEU A 101 5.05 6.62 -13.82
CA LEU A 101 5.16 6.42 -15.28
C LEU A 101 4.07 7.17 -16.06
N VAL A 102 2.87 7.24 -15.50
CA VAL A 102 1.72 7.93 -16.08
C VAL A 102 1.05 8.76 -14.99
N VAL A 103 0.99 10.06 -15.20
CA VAL A 103 0.21 11.00 -14.40
C VAL A 103 -0.77 11.65 -15.37
N GLU A 104 -2.06 11.51 -15.10
CA GLU A 104 -3.08 12.13 -15.93
C GLU A 104 -2.91 13.65 -15.90
N ARG A 105 -2.99 14.29 -17.06
CA ARG A 105 -2.80 15.74 -17.19
C ARG A 105 -3.78 16.50 -16.28
N GLU A 106 -5.00 16.01 -16.14
CA GLU A 106 -6.02 16.58 -15.26
C GLU A 106 -5.64 16.49 -13.77
N GLU A 107 -5.09 15.36 -13.33
CA GLU A 107 -4.63 15.20 -11.93
C GLU A 107 -3.48 16.15 -11.62
N ALA A 108 -2.53 16.27 -12.55
CA ALA A 108 -1.40 17.19 -12.41
C ALA A 108 -1.85 18.66 -12.45
N ALA A 109 -2.79 19.01 -13.34
CA ALA A 109 -3.37 20.35 -13.42
C ALA A 109 -4.13 20.69 -12.13
N ALA A 110 -4.97 19.78 -11.61
CA ALA A 110 -5.69 20.00 -10.36
C ALA A 110 -4.75 20.18 -9.16
N ALA A 111 -3.68 19.39 -9.09
CA ALA A 111 -2.65 19.55 -8.06
C ALA A 111 -1.93 20.90 -8.17
N LEU A 112 -1.61 21.33 -9.41
CA LEU A 112 -0.97 22.60 -9.67
C LEU A 112 -1.87 23.79 -9.31
N ARG A 113 -3.16 23.78 -9.71
CA ARG A 113 -4.14 24.82 -9.34
C ARG A 113 -4.24 25.00 -7.82
N ARG A 114 -4.38 23.89 -7.08
CA ARG A 114 -4.44 23.92 -5.61
C ARG A 114 -3.22 24.57 -4.98
N ARG A 115 -2.02 24.26 -5.48
CA ARG A 115 -0.79 24.80 -4.92
C ARG A 115 -0.52 26.23 -5.36
N TYR A 116 -0.87 26.56 -6.60
CA TYR A 116 -0.82 27.91 -7.13
C TYR A 116 -1.64 28.89 -6.28
N GLU A 117 -2.87 28.52 -5.92
CA GLU A 117 -3.72 29.29 -5.01
C GLU A 117 -3.14 29.32 -3.59
N ALA A 118 -2.70 28.18 -3.06
CA ALA A 118 -2.20 28.10 -1.69
C ALA A 118 -0.86 28.80 -1.45
N SER A 119 -0.06 29.03 -2.50
CA SER A 119 1.24 29.70 -2.41
C SER A 119 1.21 31.16 -2.88
N ASP A 120 0.01 31.70 -3.13
CA ASP A 120 -0.20 33.02 -3.73
C ASP A 120 0.68 33.26 -4.97
N CYS A 121 0.90 32.21 -5.78
CA CYS A 121 1.77 32.28 -6.97
C CYS A 121 1.18 33.20 -8.05
N TRP A 122 -0.07 33.64 -7.91
CA TRP A 122 -0.69 34.59 -8.84
C TRP A 122 0.00 35.96 -8.86
N ALA A 123 0.78 36.29 -7.83
CA ALA A 123 1.53 37.55 -7.77
C ALA A 123 2.84 37.51 -8.59
N ASP A 124 3.45 36.33 -8.76
CA ASP A 124 4.82 36.19 -9.29
C ASP A 124 5.01 35.02 -10.28
N CYS A 125 3.94 34.30 -10.64
CA CYS A 125 3.99 33.12 -11.50
C CYS A 125 2.93 33.14 -12.60
N VAL A 126 3.21 32.44 -13.70
CA VAL A 126 2.26 32.16 -14.78
C VAL A 126 2.13 30.65 -14.97
N THR A 127 0.90 30.16 -15.19
CA THR A 127 0.65 28.72 -15.33
C THR A 127 -0.31 28.37 -16.47
N ASP A 128 -0.06 27.22 -17.13
CA ASP A 128 -0.96 26.62 -18.12
C ASP A 128 -2.03 25.72 -17.48
N ALA A 129 -2.08 25.63 -16.16
CA ALA A 129 -2.99 24.72 -15.46
C ALA A 129 -4.47 25.01 -15.72
N PHE A 130 -4.84 26.22 -16.14
CA PHE A 130 -6.22 26.64 -16.41
C PHE A 130 -6.62 26.58 -17.89
N ASN A 131 -5.69 26.18 -18.77
CA ASN A 131 -5.90 26.01 -20.21
C ASN A 131 -6.16 24.53 -20.53
#